data_AF-A0A948RTA8-F1
#
_entry.id   AF-A0A948RTA8-F1
#
_cell.length_a   1.000
_cell.length_b   1.000
_cell.length_c   1.000
_cell.angle_alpha   90.00
_cell.angle_beta   90.00
_cell.angle_gamma   90.00
#
_symmetry.space_group_name_H-M   'P 1'
#
loop_
_entity.id
_entity.type
_entity.pdbx_description
1 polymer ?
#
loop_
_entity_poly.entity_id
_entity_poly.type
_entity_poly.pdbx_seq_one_letter_code
_entity_poly.pdbx_strand_id
1 'polypeptide(L)'
;MNPIEFSNIPTDRILKKPSREELQAAPDLVVSDPEGRTFEVPEFAVAGRAGLFYAVPEASDFIDQPEGSDLFALPDRDPVGFDRRTGQAVRLTKIQGQPVRATASFMAPAHTATWWSAFEKQPHAKILPMFAYTALGWLRGRFVSAGVRIDSDIRQDHRQFPCDDEMEKRGRKIIEARGENNLIRHVVANCALTYRCPAARNYVMGRWEAPLPISPGCNAECVGCISEPPQEQEIPPTQPRLRFLPTVEEIVDLAVPHLETAELPVVSFGQGCEGEPLLRSDTIDAAIRLIRKRTQRGVINLNTNAGLPLEVERLAKTGLDSIRISLNSARKGAYERYYRPKTYTFEDVITSGLKMRAAGKWISLNYFIFPGFTDDPEETAAFLDLCRRIRPNLIQMRNLNMDPDLYASVVEMRTGIDTDGAPIGIRRWMAKIQKELPGLRFGYFNPPREKWGL
;
A
#
# COMPACT_ATOMS: atom_id res chain seq x y z
N MET A 1 -1.73 -37.19 16.39
CA MET A 1 -1.23 -36.25 15.37
C MET A 1 -1.93 -36.58 14.08
N ASN A 2 -2.58 -35.59 13.47
CA ASN A 2 -3.14 -35.75 12.13
C ASN A 2 -1.99 -36.09 11.16
N PRO A 3 -2.17 -36.97 10.17
CA PRO A 3 -1.13 -37.17 9.16
C PRO A 3 -0.99 -35.87 8.35
N ILE A 4 0.20 -35.26 8.40
CA ILE A 4 0.56 -34.04 7.68
C ILE A 4 1.62 -34.41 6.65
N GLU A 5 1.33 -34.18 5.37
CA GLU A 5 2.30 -34.34 4.28
C GLU A 5 3.08 -33.03 4.12
N PHE A 6 4.39 -33.10 4.27
CA PHE A 6 5.29 -31.95 4.10
C PHE A 6 6.65 -32.37 3.52
N SER A 7 7.37 -31.39 2.97
CA SER A 7 8.76 -31.55 2.49
C SER A 7 9.64 -30.40 2.98
N ASN A 8 10.95 -30.64 3.06
CA ASN A 8 11.89 -29.64 3.58
C ASN A 8 12.14 -28.51 2.57
N ILE A 9 12.22 -27.28 3.08
CA ILE A 9 12.70 -26.12 2.33
C ILE A 9 14.24 -26.13 2.30
N PRO A 10 14.87 -25.82 1.16
CA PRO A 10 16.32 -25.66 1.05
C PRO A 10 16.89 -24.63 2.04
N THR A 11 18.02 -24.94 2.68
CA THR A 11 18.61 -24.12 3.76
C THR A 11 19.14 -22.77 3.29
N ASP A 12 19.53 -22.65 2.03
CA ASP A 12 19.97 -21.41 1.37
C ASP A 12 18.84 -20.37 1.22
N ARG A 13 17.59 -20.77 1.47
CA ARG A 13 16.42 -19.89 1.51
C ARG A 13 16.00 -19.47 2.91
N ILE A 14 16.79 -19.79 3.94
CA ILE A 14 16.47 -19.49 5.34
C ILE A 14 17.39 -18.37 5.85
N LEU A 15 16.84 -17.22 6.21
CA LEU A 15 17.63 -16.05 6.66
C LEU A 15 18.40 -16.32 7.95
N LYS A 16 17.75 -17.03 8.87
CA LYS A 16 18.28 -17.33 10.20
C LYS A 16 17.64 -18.61 10.70
N LYS A 17 18.47 -19.52 11.21
CA LYS A 17 17.95 -20.70 11.92
C LYS A 17 17.29 -20.25 13.23
N PRO A 18 16.01 -20.57 13.47
CA PRO A 18 15.34 -20.14 14.67
C PRO A 18 15.82 -20.95 15.89
N SER A 19 15.90 -20.28 17.03
CA SER A 19 16.10 -20.88 18.34
C SER A 19 14.83 -21.59 18.81
N ARG A 20 14.97 -22.45 19.82
CA ARG A 20 13.83 -23.15 20.43
C ARG A 20 12.84 -22.18 21.08
N GLU A 21 13.33 -21.11 21.70
CA GLU A 21 12.48 -20.08 22.32
C GLU A 21 11.70 -19.30 21.26
N GLU A 22 12.35 -18.87 20.16
CA GLU A 22 11.67 -18.23 19.02
C GLU A 22 10.57 -19.14 18.47
N LEU A 23 10.87 -20.44 18.28
CA LEU A 23 9.88 -21.41 17.80
C LEU A 23 8.73 -21.63 18.78
N GLN A 24 8.93 -21.53 20.09
CA GLN A 24 7.87 -21.73 21.08
C GLN A 24 6.99 -20.49 21.26
N ALA A 25 7.59 -19.30 21.14
CA ALA A 25 6.88 -18.03 21.25
C ALA A 25 6.13 -17.63 19.98
N ALA A 26 6.53 -18.16 18.82
CA ALA A 26 5.91 -17.85 17.53
C ALA A 26 4.43 -18.29 17.47
N PRO A 27 3.57 -17.50 16.78
CA PRO A 27 2.21 -17.91 16.45
C PRO A 27 2.17 -19.24 15.69
N ASP A 28 1.05 -19.95 15.80
CA ASP A 28 0.77 -21.14 15.00
C ASP A 28 0.62 -20.76 13.53
N LEU A 29 1.10 -21.63 12.66
CA LEU A 29 0.85 -21.54 11.22
C LEU A 29 -0.66 -21.60 10.96
N VAL A 30 -1.17 -20.70 10.12
CA VAL A 30 -2.54 -20.73 9.63
C VAL A 30 -2.54 -21.21 8.18
N VAL A 31 -3.48 -22.08 7.85
CA VAL A 31 -3.70 -22.60 6.50
C VAL A 31 -5.18 -22.52 6.15
N SER A 32 -5.53 -22.75 4.89
CA SER A 32 -6.91 -22.98 4.48
C SER A 32 -7.07 -24.31 3.77
N ASP A 33 -8.28 -24.86 3.81
CA ASP A 33 -8.68 -25.93 2.91
C ASP A 33 -9.05 -25.39 1.50
N PRO A 34 -9.45 -26.26 0.55
CA PRO A 34 -9.86 -25.85 -0.78
C PRO A 34 -11.13 -24.99 -0.83
N GLU A 35 -11.99 -25.11 0.18
CA GLU A 35 -13.21 -24.31 0.34
C GLU A 35 -12.95 -22.93 0.97
N GLY A 36 -11.72 -22.67 1.41
CA GLY A 36 -11.30 -21.40 2.01
C GLY A 36 -11.59 -21.29 3.51
N ARG A 37 -11.94 -22.39 4.18
CA ARG A 37 -12.05 -22.42 5.65
C ARG A 37 -10.65 -22.39 6.23
N THR A 38 -10.38 -21.41 7.09
CA THR A 38 -9.08 -21.21 7.71
C THR A 38 -8.99 -21.89 9.08
N PHE A 39 -7.83 -22.47 9.39
CA PHE A 39 -7.56 -23.14 10.66
C PHE A 39 -6.06 -23.15 10.97
N GLU A 40 -5.72 -23.28 12.25
CA GLU A 40 -4.35 -23.35 12.74
C GLU A 40 -3.74 -24.76 12.66
N VAL A 41 -2.42 -24.82 12.55
CA VAL A 41 -1.62 -26.06 12.56
C VAL A 41 -0.53 -25.93 13.63
N PRO A 42 -0.84 -26.26 14.91
CA PRO A 42 0.03 -25.95 16.05
C PRO A 42 1.41 -26.62 16.02
N GLU A 43 1.56 -27.72 15.27
CA GLU A 43 2.84 -28.40 15.06
C GLU A 43 3.88 -27.51 14.38
N PHE A 44 3.45 -26.46 13.66
CA PHE A 44 4.32 -25.55 12.91
C PHE A 44 4.16 -24.12 13.41
N ALA A 45 5.30 -23.46 13.61
CA ALA A 45 5.35 -22.01 13.80
C ALA A 45 5.14 -21.31 12.44
N VAL A 46 4.44 -20.17 12.47
CA VAL A 46 4.28 -19.31 11.29
C VAL A 46 5.63 -18.89 10.72
N ALA A 47 5.77 -18.95 9.40
CA ALA A 47 6.90 -18.38 8.69
C ALA A 47 6.52 -17.03 8.08
N GLY A 48 7.45 -16.08 8.15
CA GLY A 48 7.42 -14.85 7.38
C GLY A 48 8.33 -14.98 6.16
N ARG A 49 7.95 -14.30 5.08
CA ARG A 49 8.74 -14.18 3.86
C ARG A 49 9.27 -12.76 3.71
N ALA A 50 10.57 -12.64 3.50
CA ALA A 50 11.25 -11.41 3.12
C ALA A 50 11.96 -11.67 1.78
N GLY A 51 11.45 -11.09 0.70
CA GLY A 51 11.98 -11.33 -0.64
C GLY A 51 11.81 -12.79 -1.05
N LEU A 52 12.93 -13.48 -1.20
CA LEU A 52 12.99 -14.89 -1.58
C LEU A 52 13.24 -15.83 -0.39
N PHE A 53 13.40 -15.27 0.81
CA PHE A 53 13.84 -15.99 2.00
C PHE A 53 12.75 -16.09 3.07
N TYR A 54 12.88 -17.12 3.90
CA TYR A 54 11.99 -17.41 5.02
C TYR A 54 12.70 -17.24 6.36
N ALA A 55 11.93 -16.81 7.36
CA ALA A 55 12.34 -16.80 8.75
C ALA A 55 11.12 -16.94 9.65
N VAL A 56 11.35 -17.21 10.94
CA VAL A 56 10.34 -17.01 11.98
C VAL A 56 10.37 -15.52 12.35
N PRO A 57 9.30 -14.75 12.14
CA PRO A 57 9.25 -13.35 12.56
C PRO A 57 9.43 -13.21 14.06
N GLU A 58 9.98 -12.08 14.51
CA GLU A 58 10.12 -11.83 15.94
C GLU A 58 8.73 -11.63 16.58
N ALA A 59 8.58 -11.92 17.88
CA ALA A 59 7.30 -11.72 18.56
C ALA A 59 6.81 -10.25 18.44
N SER A 60 7.74 -9.29 18.41
CA SER A 60 7.45 -7.87 18.20
C SER A 60 6.99 -7.53 16.79
N ASP A 61 7.14 -8.42 15.80
CA ASP A 61 6.61 -8.22 14.45
C ASP A 61 5.11 -8.46 14.36
N PHE A 62 4.53 -9.21 15.30
CA PHE A 62 3.11 -9.52 15.30
C PHE A 62 2.29 -8.47 16.05
N ILE A 63 1.17 -8.10 15.44
CA ILE A 63 0.09 -7.34 16.05
C ILE A 63 -1.20 -8.17 15.99
N ASP A 64 -2.13 -7.91 16.91
CA ASP A 64 -3.51 -8.37 16.73
C ASP A 64 -4.00 -7.96 15.34
N GLN A 65 -4.65 -8.87 14.63
CA GLN A 65 -5.18 -8.63 13.30
C GLN A 65 -6.01 -7.32 13.31
N PRO A 66 -5.62 -6.29 12.53
CA PRO A 66 -6.35 -5.03 12.56
C PRO A 66 -7.81 -5.21 12.14
N GLU A 67 -8.72 -4.55 12.84
CA GLU A 67 -10.14 -4.61 12.49
C GLU A 67 -10.40 -4.01 11.11
N GLY A 68 -11.25 -4.68 10.31
CA GLY A 68 -11.50 -4.32 8.91
C GLY A 68 -10.46 -4.86 7.93
N SER A 69 -9.57 -5.75 8.38
CA SER A 69 -8.70 -6.52 7.49
C SER A 69 -9.45 -7.73 6.91
N ASP A 70 -9.03 -8.17 5.73
CA ASP A 70 -9.52 -9.40 5.10
C ASP A 70 -8.50 -10.55 5.26
N LEU A 71 -9.02 -11.78 5.25
CA LEU A 71 -8.22 -13.00 5.19
C LEU A 71 -8.32 -13.61 3.80
N PHE A 72 -7.18 -13.98 3.23
CA PHE A 72 -7.11 -14.59 1.90
C PHE A 72 -6.55 -16.00 1.98
N ALA A 73 -7.24 -16.94 1.35
CA ALA A 73 -6.64 -18.19 0.90
C ALA A 73 -5.88 -17.92 -0.41
N LEU A 74 -4.70 -18.51 -0.57
CA LEU A 74 -3.84 -18.34 -1.74
C LEU A 74 -3.91 -19.59 -2.62
N PRO A 75 -4.69 -19.60 -3.72
CA PRO A 75 -4.82 -20.78 -4.57
C PRO A 75 -3.47 -21.22 -5.16
N ASP A 76 -3.22 -22.52 -5.17
CA ASP A 76 -2.02 -23.15 -5.74
C ASP A 76 -0.70 -22.67 -5.09
N ARG A 77 -0.78 -22.22 -3.83
CA ARG A 77 0.35 -21.86 -2.98
C ARG A 77 0.37 -22.76 -1.76
N ASP A 78 1.45 -23.52 -1.61
CA ASP A 78 1.62 -24.41 -0.48
C ASP A 78 2.18 -23.64 0.71
N PRO A 79 1.57 -23.73 1.90
CA PRO A 79 2.02 -23.00 3.08
C PRO A 79 3.42 -23.43 3.51
N VAL A 80 4.23 -22.46 3.93
CA VAL A 80 5.52 -22.70 4.55
C VAL A 80 5.43 -22.38 6.04
N GLY A 81 5.95 -23.28 6.86
CA GLY A 81 6.05 -23.12 8.32
C GLY A 81 7.35 -23.71 8.85
N PHE A 82 7.64 -23.49 10.13
CA PHE A 82 8.79 -24.10 10.81
C PHE A 82 8.33 -25.18 11.78
N ASP A 83 8.81 -26.40 11.61
CA ASP A 83 8.52 -27.51 12.53
C ASP A 83 9.03 -27.15 13.93
N ARG A 84 8.12 -27.07 14.91
CA ARG A 84 8.49 -26.66 16.29
C ARG A 84 9.44 -27.65 16.97
N ARG A 85 9.48 -28.91 16.53
CA ARG A 85 10.35 -29.95 17.12
C ARG A 85 11.77 -29.90 16.55
N THR A 86 11.90 -29.72 15.24
CA THR A 86 13.21 -29.81 14.55
C THR A 86 13.80 -28.44 14.20
N GLY A 87 12.98 -27.40 14.16
CA GLY A 87 13.32 -26.07 13.66
C GLY A 87 13.56 -26.02 12.16
N GLN A 88 13.20 -27.07 11.42
CA GLN A 88 13.30 -27.10 9.96
C GLN A 88 12.13 -26.36 9.32
N ALA A 89 12.42 -25.54 8.31
CA ALA A 89 11.40 -24.97 7.46
C ALA A 89 10.84 -26.05 6.53
N VAL A 90 9.52 -26.12 6.44
CA VAL A 90 8.81 -27.13 5.66
C VAL A 90 7.72 -26.50 4.80
N ARG A 91 7.48 -27.11 3.65
CA ARG A 91 6.33 -26.87 2.77
C ARG A 91 5.27 -27.92 3.07
N LEU A 92 4.07 -27.49 3.46
CA LEU A 92 2.95 -28.40 3.72
C LEU A 92 2.11 -28.53 2.45
N THR A 93 1.73 -29.77 2.09
CA THR A 93 0.90 -30.03 0.91
C THR A 93 -0.48 -30.55 1.29
N LYS A 94 -0.57 -31.42 2.31
CA LYS A 94 -1.84 -31.99 2.77
C LYS A 94 -1.92 -32.16 4.27
N ILE A 95 -3.13 -32.10 4.80
CA ILE A 95 -3.50 -32.45 6.17
C ILE A 95 -4.68 -33.42 6.11
N GLN A 96 -4.57 -34.58 6.77
CA GLN A 96 -5.59 -35.64 6.71
C GLN A 96 -5.93 -36.09 5.27
N GLY A 97 -4.91 -36.09 4.39
CA GLY A 97 -5.08 -36.43 2.98
C GLY A 97 -5.77 -35.36 2.12
N GLN A 98 -6.15 -34.21 2.70
CA GLN A 98 -6.76 -33.09 1.98
C GLN A 98 -5.71 -32.01 1.67
N PRO A 99 -5.71 -31.41 0.47
CA PRO A 99 -4.79 -30.34 0.14
C PRO A 99 -5.04 -29.09 0.99
N VAL A 100 -3.97 -28.40 1.33
CA VAL A 100 -4.02 -27.13 2.08
C VAL A 100 -3.38 -26.01 1.29
N ARG A 101 -3.80 -24.78 1.56
CA ARG A 101 -3.32 -23.56 0.91
C ARG A 101 -2.74 -22.59 1.93
N ALA A 102 -1.76 -21.83 1.49
CA ALA A 102 -1.24 -20.71 2.25
C ALA A 102 -2.33 -19.66 2.48
N THR A 103 -2.24 -18.96 3.60
CA THR A 103 -3.15 -17.87 3.94
C THR A 103 -2.41 -16.59 4.19
N ALA A 104 -3.02 -15.46 3.83
CA ALA A 104 -2.47 -14.14 4.06
C ALA A 104 -3.51 -13.21 4.69
N SER A 105 -3.01 -12.14 5.30
CA SER A 105 -3.84 -11.00 5.67
C SER A 105 -3.66 -9.83 4.69
N PHE A 106 -4.78 -9.27 4.26
CA PHE A 106 -4.84 -7.93 3.72
C PHE A 106 -5.21 -6.95 4.84
N MET A 107 -4.18 -6.39 5.46
CA MET A 107 -4.35 -5.56 6.64
C MET A 107 -5.11 -4.26 6.33
N ALA A 108 -5.94 -3.84 7.27
CA ALA A 108 -6.67 -2.58 7.23
C ALA A 108 -5.72 -1.38 7.05
N PRO A 109 -6.21 -0.24 6.51
CA PRO A 109 -5.45 1.01 6.42
C PRO A 109 -4.74 1.39 7.72
N ALA A 110 -3.68 2.20 7.62
CA ALA A 110 -2.76 2.59 8.68
C ALA A 110 -1.75 1.52 9.13
N HIS A 111 -1.78 0.31 8.54
CA HIS A 111 -0.88 -0.78 8.90
C HIS A 111 0.03 -1.18 7.73
N THR A 112 1.30 -1.41 8.04
CA THR A 112 2.32 -1.81 7.08
C THR A 112 2.87 -3.20 7.43
N ALA A 113 2.98 -4.06 6.42
CA ALA A 113 3.52 -5.41 6.55
C ALA A 113 5.01 -5.36 6.89
N THR A 114 5.40 -6.14 7.90
CA THR A 114 6.82 -6.38 8.22
C THR A 114 7.30 -7.69 7.61
N TRP A 115 6.39 -8.61 7.29
CA TRP A 115 6.65 -9.87 6.59
C TRP A 115 5.51 -10.24 5.64
N TRP A 116 5.87 -10.83 4.50
CA TRP A 116 4.89 -11.45 3.60
C TRP A 116 4.52 -12.87 4.02
N SER A 117 3.36 -13.33 3.57
CA SER A 117 2.94 -14.72 3.71
C SER A 117 3.98 -15.65 3.08
N ALA A 118 4.40 -16.65 3.85
CA ALA A 118 5.35 -17.65 3.38
C ALA A 118 4.64 -18.78 2.65
N PHE A 119 5.00 -18.98 1.39
CA PHE A 119 4.47 -20.05 0.55
C PHE A 119 5.48 -20.49 -0.50
N GLU A 120 5.28 -21.70 -1.02
CA GLU A 120 5.89 -22.21 -2.25
C GLU A 120 4.84 -22.25 -3.36
N LYS A 121 5.15 -21.61 -4.49
CA LYS A 121 4.26 -21.55 -5.64
C LYS A 121 4.26 -22.87 -6.40
N GLN A 122 3.08 -23.41 -6.72
CA GLN A 122 2.97 -24.58 -7.61
C GLN A 122 3.22 -24.18 -9.08
N PRO A 123 3.73 -25.08 -9.95
CA PRO A 123 4.10 -24.72 -11.33
C PRO A 123 2.99 -24.09 -12.19
N HIS A 124 1.73 -24.46 -11.93
CA HIS A 124 0.56 -23.98 -12.69
C HIS A 124 -0.15 -22.78 -12.02
N ALA A 125 0.39 -22.28 -10.91
CA ALA A 125 -0.25 -21.22 -10.13
C ALA A 125 -0.30 -19.90 -10.92
N LYS A 126 -1.52 -19.38 -11.13
CA LYS A 126 -1.76 -18.07 -11.77
C LYS A 126 -1.24 -16.93 -10.90
N ILE A 127 -0.94 -15.77 -11.48
CA ILE A 127 -0.50 -14.58 -10.72
C ILE A 127 -1.61 -14.18 -9.72
N LEU A 128 -1.22 -13.84 -8.49
CA LEU A 128 -2.16 -13.34 -7.49
C LEU A 128 -2.72 -11.97 -7.86
N PRO A 129 -3.99 -11.65 -7.52
CA PRO A 129 -4.55 -10.31 -7.70
C PRO A 129 -3.74 -9.20 -6.98
N MET A 130 -3.97 -7.94 -7.34
CA MET A 130 -3.21 -6.80 -6.81
C MET A 130 -3.64 -6.42 -5.37
N PHE A 131 -3.23 -7.23 -4.40
CA PHE A 131 -3.37 -7.00 -2.96
C PHE A 131 -2.04 -7.23 -2.23
N ALA A 132 -1.97 -6.79 -0.98
CA ALA A 132 -0.87 -7.11 -0.08
C ALA A 132 -1.12 -8.43 0.64
N TYR A 133 -0.11 -9.30 0.69
CA TYR A 133 -0.23 -10.65 1.22
C TYR A 133 0.62 -10.81 2.48
N THR A 134 0.17 -10.23 3.60
CA THR A 134 0.91 -10.19 4.87
C THR A 134 0.90 -11.56 5.56
N ALA A 135 1.98 -11.92 6.26
CA ALA A 135 2.01 -13.16 7.04
C ALA A 135 0.93 -13.15 8.14
N LEU A 136 0.17 -14.23 8.21
CA LEU A 136 -0.93 -14.45 9.15
C LEU A 136 -0.60 -15.62 10.07
N GLY A 137 -0.80 -15.44 11.37
CA GLY A 137 -0.64 -16.49 12.38
C GLY A 137 -1.82 -16.56 13.32
N TRP A 138 -1.85 -17.60 14.15
CA TRP A 138 -2.82 -17.77 15.22
C TRP A 138 -2.10 -17.77 16.56
N LEU A 139 -2.54 -16.92 17.49
CA LEU A 139 -1.92 -16.81 18.80
C LEU A 139 -3.00 -16.53 19.85
N ARG A 140 -3.08 -17.41 20.87
CA ARG A 140 -3.96 -17.23 22.04
C ARG A 140 -5.43 -16.99 21.67
N GLY A 141 -5.94 -17.75 20.70
CA GLY A 141 -7.35 -17.72 20.30
C GLY A 141 -7.71 -16.56 19.36
N ARG A 142 -6.73 -15.92 18.72
CA ARG A 142 -6.95 -14.78 17.81
C ARG A 142 -5.99 -14.85 16.62
N PHE A 143 -6.41 -14.25 15.51
CA PHE A 143 -5.52 -13.98 14.39
C PHE A 143 -4.56 -12.84 14.72
N VAL A 144 -3.30 -13.01 14.31
CA VAL A 144 -2.25 -12.01 14.39
C VAL A 144 -1.61 -11.83 13.02
N SER A 145 -1.23 -10.61 12.69
CA SER A 145 -0.56 -10.25 11.42
C SER A 145 0.85 -9.76 11.68
N ALA A 146 1.79 -10.11 10.81
CA ALA A 146 3.15 -9.59 10.85
C ALA A 146 3.20 -8.15 10.28
N GLY A 147 2.92 -7.18 11.13
CA GLY A 147 2.77 -5.79 10.72
C GLY A 147 2.99 -4.79 11.86
N VAL A 148 2.93 -3.52 11.48
CA VAL A 148 3.01 -2.40 12.42
C VAL A 148 1.98 -1.33 12.03
N ARG A 149 1.31 -0.75 13.01
CA ARG A 149 0.50 0.45 12.78
C ARG A 149 1.45 1.64 12.61
N ILE A 150 1.48 2.22 11.42
CA ILE A 150 2.41 3.29 11.05
C ILE A 150 1.81 4.69 11.19
N ASP A 151 0.48 4.78 11.28
CA ASP A 151 -0.23 6.05 11.41
C ASP A 151 -1.25 5.96 12.55
N SER A 152 -1.19 6.91 13.49
CA SER A 152 -2.12 6.97 14.62
C SER A 152 -3.47 7.59 14.22
N ASP A 153 -3.56 8.21 13.05
CA ASP A 153 -4.81 8.76 12.54
C ASP A 153 -5.83 7.65 12.29
N ILE A 154 -7.03 7.84 12.81
CA ILE A 154 -8.11 6.85 12.78
C ILE A 154 -9.04 7.02 11.58
N ARG A 155 -8.78 7.98 10.68
CA ARG A 155 -9.75 8.44 9.67
C ARG A 155 -10.28 7.37 8.70
N GLN A 156 -9.58 6.24 8.58
CA GLN A 156 -9.99 5.11 7.75
C GLN A 156 -10.12 3.81 8.56
N ASP A 157 -10.06 3.88 9.89
CA ASP A 157 -10.31 2.72 10.75
C ASP A 157 -11.77 2.26 10.55
N HIS A 158 -11.97 0.95 10.49
CA HIS A 158 -13.26 0.33 10.20
C HIS A 158 -14.40 0.89 11.06
N ARG A 159 -14.15 1.03 12.38
CA ARG A 159 -15.10 1.55 13.37
C ARG A 159 -15.55 2.99 13.15
N GLN A 160 -14.86 3.75 12.31
CA GLN A 160 -15.25 5.12 12.02
C GLN A 160 -16.43 5.20 11.05
N PHE A 161 -16.73 4.13 10.32
CA PHE A 161 -17.79 4.15 9.33
C PHE A 161 -19.07 3.51 9.87
N PRO A 162 -20.23 4.13 9.66
CA PRO A 162 -21.50 3.53 10.06
C PRO A 162 -21.84 2.34 9.16
N CYS A 163 -22.92 1.64 9.51
CA CYS A 163 -23.45 0.55 8.69
C CYS A 163 -23.77 1.01 7.27
N ASP A 164 -23.81 0.05 6.34
CA ASP A 164 -23.97 0.33 4.92
C ASP A 164 -25.30 1.02 4.60
N ASP A 165 -26.40 0.65 5.29
CA ASP A 165 -27.71 1.31 5.12
C ASP A 165 -27.66 2.82 5.43
N GLU A 166 -26.95 3.21 6.47
CA GLU A 166 -26.77 4.62 6.81
C GLU A 166 -25.89 5.33 5.78
N MET A 167 -24.81 4.68 5.33
CA MET A 167 -23.95 5.20 4.27
C MET A 167 -24.73 5.41 2.97
N GLU A 168 -25.55 4.45 2.57
CA GLU A 168 -26.41 4.54 1.39
C GLU A 168 -27.41 5.69 1.52
N LYS A 169 -28.07 5.82 2.67
CA LYS A 169 -29.01 6.92 2.92
C LYS A 169 -28.33 8.29 2.80
N ARG A 170 -27.12 8.44 3.35
CA ARG A 170 -26.33 9.67 3.24
C ARG A 170 -25.91 9.93 1.78
N GLY A 171 -25.42 8.90 1.09
CA GLY A 171 -25.02 8.98 -0.31
C GLY A 171 -26.17 9.37 -1.23
N ARG A 172 -27.34 8.75 -1.09
CA ARG A 172 -28.54 9.06 -1.89
C ARG A 172 -28.95 10.52 -1.75
N LYS A 173 -28.93 11.09 -0.55
CA LYS A 173 -29.20 12.53 -0.33
C LYS A 173 -28.24 13.44 -1.10
N ILE A 174 -26.95 13.08 -1.18
CA ILE A 174 -25.96 13.85 -1.94
C ILE A 174 -26.25 13.73 -3.45
N ILE A 175 -26.60 12.53 -3.93
CA ILE A 175 -26.98 12.31 -5.33
C ILE A 175 -28.26 13.06 -5.69
N GLU A 176 -29.28 13.08 -4.83
CA GLU A 176 -30.51 13.84 -5.07
C GLU A 176 -30.24 15.34 -5.16
N ALA A 177 -29.35 15.87 -4.32
CA ALA A 177 -29.05 17.30 -4.27
C ALA A 177 -28.05 17.77 -5.34
N ARG A 178 -27.08 16.93 -5.72
CA ARG A 178 -25.92 17.33 -6.54
C ARG A 178 -25.53 16.28 -7.59
N GLY A 179 -26.42 15.34 -7.88
CA GLY A 179 -26.13 14.21 -8.76
C GLY A 179 -25.97 14.58 -10.22
N GLU A 180 -26.26 15.81 -10.65
CA GLU A 180 -25.97 16.29 -12.02
C GLU A 180 -24.46 16.40 -12.29
N ASN A 181 -23.68 16.71 -11.25
CA ASN A 181 -22.22 16.73 -11.29
C ASN A 181 -21.67 15.30 -11.40
N ASN A 182 -21.00 14.97 -12.50
CA ASN A 182 -20.53 13.62 -12.79
C ASN A 182 -19.45 13.15 -11.81
N LEU A 183 -18.60 14.07 -11.34
CA LEU A 183 -17.58 13.77 -10.34
C LEU A 183 -18.20 13.37 -9.00
N ILE A 184 -19.17 14.16 -8.51
CA ILE A 184 -19.90 13.83 -7.27
C ILE A 184 -20.63 12.50 -7.42
N ARG A 185 -21.31 12.30 -8.57
CA ARG A 185 -22.00 11.04 -8.85
C ARG A 185 -21.04 9.85 -8.80
N HIS A 186 -19.86 9.96 -9.40
CA HIS A 186 -18.83 8.92 -9.37
C HIS A 186 -18.29 8.68 -7.95
N VAL A 187 -17.88 9.73 -7.25
CA VAL A 187 -17.33 9.61 -5.89
C VAL A 187 -18.33 8.96 -4.94
N VAL A 188 -19.61 9.33 -5.02
CA VAL A 188 -20.63 8.77 -4.13
C VAL A 188 -21.06 7.38 -4.59
N ALA A 189 -21.63 7.25 -5.78
CA ALA A 189 -22.25 5.98 -6.20
C ALA A 189 -21.21 4.88 -6.44
N ASN A 190 -20.09 5.21 -7.10
CA ASN A 190 -19.09 4.21 -7.48
C ASN A 190 -18.05 4.02 -6.36
N CYS A 191 -17.41 5.09 -5.91
CA CYS A 191 -16.31 4.95 -4.94
C CYS A 191 -16.81 4.67 -3.52
N ALA A 192 -17.76 5.44 -2.99
CA ALA A 192 -18.18 5.32 -1.59
C ALA A 192 -19.10 4.12 -1.36
N LEU A 193 -20.09 3.90 -2.22
CA LEU A 193 -21.12 2.88 -2.02
C LEU A 193 -20.75 1.51 -2.63
N THR A 194 -20.16 1.47 -3.82
CA THR A 194 -19.76 0.20 -4.45
C THR A 194 -18.38 -0.28 -3.96
N TYR A 195 -17.33 0.52 -4.14
CA TYR A 195 -15.96 0.11 -3.79
C TYR A 195 -15.63 0.27 -2.31
N ARG A 196 -16.51 0.92 -1.54
CA ARG A 196 -16.30 1.24 -0.11
C ARG A 196 -14.98 2.00 0.14
N CYS A 197 -14.54 2.82 -0.82
CA CYS A 197 -13.33 3.62 -0.73
C CYS A 197 -13.39 4.54 0.50
N PRO A 198 -12.45 4.43 1.47
CA PRO A 198 -12.52 5.20 2.70
C PRO A 198 -12.54 6.72 2.50
N ALA A 199 -11.77 7.25 1.54
CA ALA A 199 -11.77 8.69 1.25
C ALA A 199 -13.13 9.15 0.69
N ALA A 200 -13.75 8.36 -0.18
CA ALA A 200 -15.06 8.68 -0.72
C ALA A 200 -16.17 8.57 0.36
N ARG A 201 -16.08 7.58 1.26
CA ARG A 201 -16.98 7.49 2.42
C ARG A 201 -16.81 8.68 3.37
N ASN A 202 -15.57 9.16 3.57
CA ASN A 202 -15.30 10.35 4.36
C ASN A 202 -15.90 11.62 3.74
N TYR A 203 -15.86 11.76 2.41
CA TYR A 203 -16.61 12.80 1.70
C TYR A 203 -18.12 12.70 1.97
N VAL A 204 -18.72 11.51 1.84
CA VAL A 204 -20.16 11.30 2.14
C VAL A 204 -20.51 11.65 3.59
N MET A 205 -19.56 11.47 4.51
CA MET A 205 -19.70 11.83 5.92
C MET A 205 -19.34 13.29 6.23
N GLY A 206 -18.84 14.06 5.26
CA GLY A 206 -18.48 15.47 5.43
C GLY A 206 -17.28 15.69 6.35
N ARG A 207 -16.26 14.82 6.32
CA ARG A 207 -15.08 14.91 7.20
C ARG A 207 -13.78 14.55 6.49
N TRP A 208 -12.65 15.06 7.00
CA TRP A 208 -11.28 14.66 6.64
C TRP A 208 -10.96 14.77 5.14
N GLU A 209 -10.50 13.69 4.50
CA GLU A 209 -10.02 13.67 3.12
C GLU A 209 -11.13 13.29 2.14
N ALA A 210 -11.32 14.12 1.10
CA ALA A 210 -12.19 13.84 -0.05
C ALA A 210 -11.36 13.60 -1.34
N PRO A 211 -11.72 12.61 -2.16
CA PRO A 211 -11.02 12.30 -3.40
C PRO A 211 -11.50 13.18 -4.58
N LEU A 212 -10.57 13.57 -5.45
CA LEU A 212 -10.80 14.30 -6.70
C LEU A 212 -10.19 13.53 -7.89
N PRO A 213 -10.74 12.37 -8.29
CA PRO A 213 -10.27 11.68 -9.49
C PRO A 213 -10.51 12.54 -10.74
N ILE A 214 -9.53 12.63 -11.63
CA ILE A 214 -9.52 13.59 -12.75
C ILE A 214 -8.97 13.05 -14.08
N SER A 215 -8.14 12.00 -14.08
CA SER A 215 -7.38 11.57 -15.25
C SER A 215 -7.65 10.12 -15.65
N PRO A 216 -8.26 9.87 -16.82
CA PRO A 216 -8.38 8.52 -17.37
C PRO A 216 -7.08 8.05 -18.06
N GLY A 217 -6.13 8.95 -18.34
CA GLY A 217 -4.88 8.61 -19.02
C GLY A 217 -3.71 8.43 -18.05
N CYS A 218 -2.70 7.66 -18.43
CA CYS A 218 -1.46 7.50 -17.67
C CYS A 218 -0.26 7.54 -18.63
N ASN A 219 0.87 8.09 -18.18
CA ASN A 219 2.14 8.12 -18.93
C ASN A 219 3.16 7.08 -18.43
N ALA A 220 2.67 6.07 -17.71
CA ALA A 220 3.42 4.95 -17.16
C ALA A 220 2.61 3.66 -17.37
N GLU A 221 3.30 2.54 -17.57
CA GLU A 221 2.71 1.20 -17.69
C GLU A 221 3.12 0.34 -16.49
N CYS A 222 2.76 0.79 -15.28
CA CYS A 222 3.20 0.14 -14.05
C CYS A 222 2.81 -1.35 -14.05
N VAL A 223 3.76 -2.24 -13.71
CA VAL A 223 3.50 -3.68 -13.65
C VAL A 223 2.41 -3.99 -12.62
N GLY A 224 2.38 -3.29 -11.49
CA GLY A 224 1.37 -3.40 -10.44
C GLY A 224 0.22 -2.39 -10.56
N CYS A 225 -0.21 -2.01 -11.76
CA CYS A 225 -1.31 -1.04 -11.91
C CYS A 225 -2.65 -1.63 -11.44
N ILE A 226 -3.27 -1.02 -10.43
CA ILE A 226 -4.52 -1.52 -9.83
C ILE A 226 -5.78 -1.17 -10.62
N SER A 227 -5.72 -0.12 -11.45
CA SER A 227 -6.88 0.37 -12.20
C SER A 227 -6.95 -0.10 -13.65
N GLU A 228 -5.79 -0.44 -14.20
CA GLU A 228 -5.62 -0.96 -15.55
C GLU A 228 -4.37 -1.86 -15.58
N PRO A 229 -4.46 -3.08 -14.97
CA PRO A 229 -3.36 -4.04 -15.00
C PRO A 229 -2.94 -4.38 -16.43
N PRO A 230 -1.65 -4.66 -16.69
CA PRO A 230 -1.19 -5.12 -17.99
C PRO A 230 -1.95 -6.37 -18.46
N GLN A 231 -2.39 -6.38 -19.71
CA GLN A 231 -3.28 -7.43 -20.25
C GLN A 231 -2.64 -8.82 -20.18
N GLU A 232 -1.33 -8.90 -20.36
CA GLU A 232 -0.56 -10.14 -20.30
C GLU A 232 -0.59 -10.84 -18.93
N GLN A 233 -1.00 -10.15 -17.86
CA GLN A 233 -1.10 -10.72 -16.53
C GLN A 233 -2.42 -11.46 -16.27
N GLU A 234 -3.45 -11.24 -17.10
CA GLU A 234 -4.79 -11.82 -16.95
C GLU A 234 -5.46 -11.55 -15.58
N ILE A 235 -5.13 -10.44 -14.93
CA ILE A 235 -5.70 -10.04 -13.63
C ILE A 235 -6.73 -8.93 -13.84
N PRO A 236 -7.94 -9.03 -13.25
CA PRO A 236 -8.91 -7.94 -13.31
C PRO A 236 -8.45 -6.72 -12.49
N PRO A 237 -8.79 -5.49 -12.91
CA PRO A 237 -8.52 -4.31 -12.10
C PRO A 237 -9.27 -4.38 -10.76
N THR A 238 -8.56 -4.10 -9.67
CA THR A 238 -9.18 -4.01 -8.34
C THR A 238 -9.88 -2.67 -8.12
N GLN A 239 -9.50 -1.63 -8.87
CA GLN A 239 -10.14 -0.30 -8.85
C GLN A 239 -10.27 0.26 -10.28
N PRO A 240 -11.29 -0.15 -11.05
CA PRO A 240 -11.44 0.21 -12.47
C PRO A 240 -11.24 1.71 -12.77
N ARG A 241 -10.47 1.99 -13.82
CA ARG A 241 -10.11 3.35 -14.23
C ARG A 241 -11.33 4.19 -14.62
N LEU A 242 -11.33 5.45 -14.18
CA LEU A 242 -12.25 6.50 -14.56
C LEU A 242 -12.37 6.61 -16.09
N ARG A 243 -13.58 6.83 -16.62
CA ARG A 243 -13.84 6.88 -18.08
C ARG A 243 -14.36 8.23 -18.57
N PHE A 244 -14.33 9.25 -17.74
CA PHE A 244 -14.75 10.60 -18.09
C PHE A 244 -13.73 11.63 -17.60
N LEU A 245 -13.85 12.86 -18.10
CA LEU A 245 -12.99 13.98 -17.76
C LEU A 245 -13.81 14.97 -16.94
N PRO A 246 -13.58 15.09 -15.62
CA PRO A 246 -14.27 16.10 -14.82
C PRO A 246 -13.94 17.51 -15.31
N THR A 247 -14.93 18.41 -15.24
CA THR A 247 -14.73 19.83 -15.52
C THR A 247 -14.18 20.57 -14.30
N VAL A 248 -13.72 21.79 -14.51
CA VAL A 248 -13.23 22.66 -13.43
C VAL A 248 -14.37 22.95 -12.43
N GLU A 249 -15.56 23.23 -12.93
CA GLU A 249 -16.76 23.51 -12.13
C GLU A 249 -17.14 22.29 -11.28
N GLU A 250 -17.11 21.09 -11.88
CA GLU A 250 -17.44 19.87 -11.16
C GLU A 250 -16.49 19.60 -9.99
N ILE A 251 -15.19 19.89 -10.17
CA ILE A 251 -14.16 19.80 -9.14
C ILE A 251 -14.40 20.83 -8.04
N VAL A 252 -14.64 22.09 -8.40
CA VAL A 252 -14.85 23.18 -7.45
C VAL A 252 -16.11 22.94 -6.60
N ASP A 253 -17.18 22.45 -7.22
CA ASP A 253 -18.46 22.17 -6.56
C ASP A 253 -18.39 21.05 -5.52
N LEU A 254 -17.46 20.10 -5.68
CA LEU A 254 -17.13 19.09 -4.68
C LEU A 254 -16.19 19.67 -3.63
N ALA A 255 -15.08 20.28 -4.07
CA ALA A 255 -13.97 20.64 -3.21
C ALA A 255 -14.30 21.79 -2.24
N VAL A 256 -14.93 22.88 -2.70
CA VAL A 256 -15.13 24.08 -1.87
C VAL A 256 -16.06 23.79 -0.67
N PRO A 257 -17.27 23.22 -0.87
CA PRO A 257 -18.14 22.91 0.28
C PRO A 257 -17.48 21.94 1.28
N HIS A 258 -16.73 20.95 0.79
CA HIS A 258 -16.00 20.02 1.66
C HIS A 258 -14.93 20.76 2.48
N LEU A 259 -14.07 21.55 1.82
CA LEU A 259 -13.01 22.30 2.50
C LEU A 259 -13.56 23.29 3.54
N GLU A 260 -14.74 23.88 3.29
CA GLU A 260 -15.39 24.85 4.17
C GLU A 260 -16.10 24.23 5.37
N THR A 261 -16.39 22.93 5.36
CA THR A 261 -17.22 22.30 6.40
C THR A 261 -16.50 21.18 7.13
N ALA A 262 -15.76 20.33 6.41
CA ALA A 262 -15.15 19.14 6.96
C ALA A 262 -14.07 19.42 8.01
N GLU A 263 -14.07 18.65 9.09
CA GLU A 263 -12.98 18.66 10.08
C GLU A 263 -11.66 18.22 9.42
N LEU A 264 -10.55 18.90 9.74
CA LEU A 264 -9.20 18.64 9.21
C LEU A 264 -9.20 18.40 7.69
N PRO A 265 -9.69 19.38 6.90
CA PRO A 265 -10.13 19.11 5.54
C PRO A 265 -8.94 18.97 4.57
N VAL A 266 -8.98 17.89 3.79
CA VAL A 266 -8.06 17.62 2.69
C VAL A 266 -8.87 17.29 1.44
N VAL A 267 -8.48 17.80 0.29
CA VAL A 267 -8.93 17.30 -1.02
C VAL A 267 -7.73 16.82 -1.81
N SER A 268 -7.84 15.66 -2.44
CA SER A 268 -6.71 14.99 -3.09
C SER A 268 -7.01 14.66 -4.54
N PHE A 269 -6.21 15.19 -5.46
CA PHE A 269 -6.10 14.65 -6.81
C PHE A 269 -5.24 13.37 -6.80
N GLY A 270 -5.45 12.46 -7.74
CA GLY A 270 -4.69 11.20 -7.84
C GLY A 270 -5.26 10.10 -6.95
N GLN A 271 -6.15 9.28 -7.49
CA GLN A 271 -6.87 8.21 -6.80
C GLN A 271 -6.52 6.84 -7.38
N GLY A 272 -6.80 5.78 -6.62
CA GLY A 272 -6.56 4.42 -7.10
C GLY A 272 -7.42 4.01 -8.30
N CYS A 273 -8.51 4.74 -8.57
CA CYS A 273 -9.39 4.54 -9.72
C CYS A 273 -9.06 5.42 -10.93
N GLU A 274 -7.86 6.03 -11.02
CA GLU A 274 -7.48 6.89 -12.13
C GLU A 274 -6.07 6.59 -12.65
N GLY A 275 -5.65 7.29 -13.70
CA GLY A 275 -4.28 7.26 -14.23
C GLY A 275 -3.38 8.32 -13.60
N GLU A 276 -2.61 9.05 -14.40
CA GLU A 276 -1.69 10.09 -13.93
C GLU A 276 -2.40 11.47 -13.96
N PRO A 277 -2.65 12.11 -12.79
CA PRO A 277 -3.34 13.39 -12.73
C PRO A 277 -2.57 14.57 -13.33
N LEU A 278 -1.23 14.54 -13.38
CA LEU A 278 -0.44 15.62 -14.01
C LEU A 278 -0.72 15.77 -15.51
N LEU A 279 -1.28 14.75 -16.18
CA LEU A 279 -1.77 14.87 -17.56
C LEU A 279 -2.99 15.81 -17.70
N ARG A 280 -3.58 16.21 -16.57
CA ARG A 280 -4.69 17.17 -16.47
C ARG A 280 -4.27 18.44 -15.73
N SER A 281 -2.97 18.77 -15.73
CA SER A 281 -2.41 19.90 -14.98
C SER A 281 -3.09 21.23 -15.28
N ASP A 282 -3.49 21.51 -16.52
CA ASP A 282 -4.24 22.74 -16.86
C ASP A 282 -5.60 22.82 -16.15
N THR A 283 -6.32 21.70 -16.09
CA THR A 283 -7.61 21.62 -15.38
C THR A 283 -7.40 21.75 -13.86
N ILE A 284 -6.36 21.10 -13.33
CA ILE A 284 -5.99 21.20 -11.91
C ILE A 284 -5.61 22.65 -11.56
N ASP A 285 -4.80 23.32 -12.38
CA ASP A 285 -4.39 24.70 -12.18
C ASP A 285 -5.61 25.64 -12.09
N ALA A 286 -6.51 25.56 -13.07
CA ALA A 286 -7.74 26.34 -13.10
C ALA A 286 -8.63 26.06 -11.87
N ALA A 287 -8.78 24.79 -11.48
CA ALA A 287 -9.55 24.41 -10.29
C ALA A 287 -8.92 24.96 -9.00
N ILE A 288 -7.61 24.85 -8.83
CA ILE A 288 -6.91 25.39 -7.65
C ILE A 288 -7.11 26.90 -7.55
N ARG A 289 -7.01 27.65 -8.66
CA ARG A 289 -7.26 29.11 -8.66
C ARG A 289 -8.67 29.43 -8.19
N LEU A 290 -9.68 28.74 -8.71
CA LEU A 290 -11.07 28.98 -8.33
C LEU A 290 -11.36 28.55 -6.88
N ILE A 291 -10.85 27.39 -6.44
CA ILE A 291 -10.96 26.94 -5.05
C ILE A 291 -10.34 27.98 -4.13
N ARG A 292 -9.11 28.43 -4.39
CA ARG A 292 -8.40 29.40 -3.53
C ARG A 292 -9.01 30.79 -3.60
N LYS A 293 -9.68 31.17 -4.70
CA LYS A 293 -10.49 32.40 -4.74
C LYS A 293 -11.70 32.33 -3.80
N ARG A 294 -12.28 31.15 -3.59
CA ARG A 294 -13.47 30.95 -2.74
C ARG A 294 -13.12 30.63 -1.28
N THR A 295 -12.09 29.84 -1.03
CA THR A 295 -11.69 29.43 0.31
C THR A 295 -10.18 29.19 0.44
N GLN A 296 -9.61 29.67 1.56
CA GLN A 296 -8.23 29.39 1.96
C GLN A 296 -8.12 28.18 2.91
N ARG A 297 -9.26 27.57 3.30
CA ARG A 297 -9.28 26.47 4.27
C ARG A 297 -8.76 25.18 3.64
N GLY A 298 -8.14 24.35 4.49
CA GLY A 298 -7.70 22.98 4.18
C GLY A 298 -6.51 22.86 3.25
N VAL A 299 -6.23 21.61 2.88
CA VAL A 299 -5.09 21.22 2.04
C VAL A 299 -5.59 20.73 0.68
N ILE A 300 -4.99 21.25 -0.39
CA ILE A 300 -5.10 20.66 -1.72
C ILE A 300 -3.84 19.81 -1.96
N ASN A 301 -4.04 18.50 -2.08
CA ASN A 301 -2.99 17.51 -2.28
C ASN A 301 -3.04 16.91 -3.69
N LEU A 302 -1.87 16.53 -4.21
CA LEU A 302 -1.72 15.82 -5.47
C LEU A 302 -0.94 14.52 -5.26
N ASN A 303 -1.59 13.38 -5.49
CA ASN A 303 -0.92 12.09 -5.58
C ASN A 303 -0.51 11.82 -7.03
N THR A 304 0.76 11.51 -7.30
CA THR A 304 1.26 11.45 -8.68
C THR A 304 2.51 10.56 -8.79
N ASN A 305 2.85 10.11 -10.00
CA ASN A 305 4.19 9.60 -10.32
C ASN A 305 5.26 10.69 -10.37
N ALA A 306 4.85 11.97 -10.42
CA ALA A 306 5.69 13.16 -10.45
C ALA A 306 6.61 13.27 -11.69
N GLY A 307 6.26 12.63 -12.80
CA GLY A 307 7.05 12.63 -14.03
C GLY A 307 7.04 13.94 -14.83
N LEU A 308 6.26 14.95 -14.44
CA LEU A 308 6.16 16.24 -15.16
C LEU A 308 6.59 17.42 -14.28
N PRO A 309 7.89 17.71 -14.16
CA PRO A 309 8.42 18.67 -13.18
C PRO A 309 8.02 20.12 -13.43
N LEU A 310 7.85 20.54 -14.68
CA LEU A 310 7.38 21.89 -15.01
C LEU A 310 5.92 22.09 -14.56
N GLU A 311 5.10 21.05 -14.72
CA GLU A 311 3.70 21.05 -14.28
C GLU A 311 3.60 21.10 -12.76
N VAL A 312 4.41 20.31 -12.06
CA VAL A 312 4.51 20.34 -10.60
C VAL A 312 4.92 21.73 -10.11
N GLU A 313 5.94 22.34 -10.70
CA GLU A 313 6.38 23.69 -10.35
C GLU A 313 5.26 24.73 -10.55
N ARG A 314 4.54 24.64 -11.66
CA ARG A 314 3.41 25.54 -11.96
C ARG A 314 2.30 25.39 -10.93
N LEU A 315 1.87 24.18 -10.62
CA LEU A 315 0.83 23.91 -9.62
C LEU A 315 1.23 24.37 -8.21
N ALA A 316 2.50 24.21 -7.85
CA ALA A 316 3.05 24.70 -6.58
C ALA A 316 2.90 26.22 -6.44
N LYS A 317 3.19 26.97 -7.52
CA LYS A 317 3.03 28.44 -7.59
C LYS A 317 1.57 28.85 -7.53
N THR A 318 0.68 28.08 -8.13
CA THR A 318 -0.75 28.40 -8.21
C THR A 318 -1.49 28.25 -6.88
N GLY A 319 -1.09 27.29 -6.04
CA GLY A 319 -1.71 27.09 -4.74
C GLY A 319 -1.82 25.64 -4.28
N LEU A 320 -1.19 24.69 -4.98
CA LEU A 320 -1.03 23.32 -4.49
C LEU A 320 -0.26 23.36 -3.16
N ASP A 321 -0.78 22.67 -2.15
CA ASP A 321 -0.20 22.69 -0.80
C ASP A 321 0.78 21.54 -0.57
N SER A 322 0.46 20.37 -1.12
CA SER A 322 1.21 19.14 -0.89
C SER A 322 1.24 18.22 -2.12
N ILE A 323 2.33 17.46 -2.23
CA ILE A 323 2.48 16.38 -3.21
C ILE A 323 2.73 15.06 -2.49
N ARG A 324 2.19 13.98 -3.05
CA ARG A 324 2.54 12.60 -2.73
C ARG A 324 3.14 11.94 -3.97
N ILE A 325 4.44 11.69 -3.93
CA ILE A 325 5.21 11.09 -5.03
C ILE A 325 5.25 9.58 -4.84
N SER A 326 4.76 8.81 -5.81
CA SER A 326 4.72 7.34 -5.74
C SER A 326 6.03 6.71 -6.21
N LEU A 327 6.54 5.76 -5.42
CA LEU A 327 7.87 5.19 -5.61
C LEU A 327 7.90 3.73 -5.13
N ASN A 328 8.30 2.78 -5.96
CA ASN A 328 8.54 1.40 -5.54
C ASN A 328 10.00 1.17 -5.11
N SER A 329 10.91 1.99 -5.64
CA SER A 329 12.35 1.83 -5.50
C SER A 329 13.05 3.19 -5.65
N ALA A 330 14.03 3.45 -4.81
CA ALA A 330 14.98 4.57 -4.94
C ALA A 330 16.12 4.23 -5.92
N ARG A 331 16.31 2.96 -6.27
CA ARG A 331 17.22 2.53 -7.34
C ARG A 331 16.53 2.67 -8.70
N LYS A 332 17.15 3.46 -9.60
CA LYS A 332 16.64 3.79 -10.94
C LYS A 332 16.22 2.55 -11.75
N GLY A 333 17.08 1.54 -11.84
CA GLY A 333 16.79 0.34 -12.64
C GLY A 333 15.54 -0.41 -12.17
N ALA A 334 15.39 -0.61 -10.85
CA ALA A 334 14.21 -1.25 -10.28
C ALA A 334 12.95 -0.36 -10.34
N TYR A 335 13.12 0.97 -10.32
CA TYR A 335 12.03 1.91 -10.59
C TYR A 335 11.52 1.78 -12.03
N GLU A 336 12.42 1.85 -13.01
CA GLU A 336 12.06 1.82 -14.44
C GLU A 336 11.46 0.49 -14.87
N ARG A 337 11.94 -0.64 -14.32
CA ARG A 337 11.33 -1.96 -14.56
C ARG A 337 9.90 -2.07 -14.05
N TYR A 338 9.61 -1.44 -12.90
CA TYR A 338 8.27 -1.46 -12.31
C TYR A 338 7.33 -0.43 -12.94
N TYR A 339 7.70 0.86 -12.98
CA TYR A 339 6.84 1.93 -13.46
C TYR A 339 6.72 1.96 -14.99
N ARG A 340 7.71 1.44 -15.72
CA ARG A 340 7.79 1.46 -17.19
C ARG A 340 7.40 2.84 -17.75
N PRO A 341 8.13 3.91 -17.38
CA PRO A 341 7.76 5.27 -17.75
C PRO A 341 7.85 5.44 -19.28
N LYS A 342 6.89 6.17 -19.87
CA LYS A 342 6.80 6.36 -21.33
C LYS A 342 7.25 7.72 -21.81
N THR A 343 6.91 8.76 -21.06
CA THR A 343 7.15 10.15 -21.44
C THR A 343 7.95 10.93 -20.39
N TYR A 344 8.54 10.22 -19.43
CA TYR A 344 9.32 10.81 -18.35
C TYR A 344 10.42 9.85 -17.91
N THR A 345 11.33 10.34 -17.08
CA THR A 345 12.47 9.60 -16.53
C THR A 345 12.44 9.56 -15.01
N PHE A 346 13.25 8.69 -14.40
CA PHE A 346 13.42 8.71 -12.95
C PHE A 346 13.95 10.05 -12.43
N GLU A 347 14.81 10.72 -13.20
CA GLU A 347 15.34 12.03 -12.85
C GLU A 347 14.26 13.13 -12.82
N ASP A 348 13.24 13.03 -13.66
CA ASP A 348 12.09 13.96 -13.65
C ASP A 348 11.32 13.87 -12.33
N VAL A 349 11.15 12.67 -11.79
CA VAL A 349 10.51 12.42 -10.48
C VAL A 349 11.27 13.12 -9.36
N ILE A 350 12.60 12.99 -9.36
CA ILE A 350 13.46 13.66 -8.37
C ILE A 350 13.35 15.18 -8.54
N THR A 351 13.39 15.67 -9.79
CA THR A 351 13.29 17.09 -10.11
C THR A 351 11.97 17.67 -9.60
N SER A 352 10.85 16.98 -9.76
CA SER A 352 9.55 17.39 -9.20
C SER A 352 9.60 17.54 -7.67
N GLY A 353 10.23 16.59 -6.97
CA GLY A 353 10.46 16.69 -5.53
C GLY A 353 11.28 17.92 -5.15
N LEU A 354 12.36 18.21 -5.89
CA LEU A 354 13.19 19.39 -5.66
C LEU A 354 12.42 20.70 -5.90
N LYS A 355 11.55 20.75 -6.93
CA LYS A 355 10.70 21.91 -7.22
C LYS A 355 9.70 22.19 -6.10
N MET A 356 9.05 21.15 -5.58
CA MET A 356 8.15 21.29 -4.42
C MET A 356 8.90 21.73 -3.16
N ARG A 357 10.11 21.23 -2.96
CA ARG A 357 10.97 21.62 -1.83
C ARG A 357 11.38 23.09 -1.93
N ALA A 358 11.77 23.55 -3.12
CA ALA A 358 12.12 24.95 -3.38
C ALA A 358 10.91 25.89 -3.18
N ALA A 359 9.70 25.43 -3.49
CA ALA A 359 8.46 26.16 -3.25
C ALA A 359 7.96 26.11 -1.79
N GLY A 360 8.72 25.49 -0.87
CA GLY A 360 8.35 25.39 0.55
C GLY A 360 7.12 24.53 0.82
N LYS A 361 6.77 23.61 -0.09
CA LYS A 361 5.57 22.77 0.00
C LYS A 361 5.81 21.48 0.76
N TRP A 362 4.72 20.83 1.15
CA TRP A 362 4.76 19.53 1.79
C TRP A 362 5.02 18.42 0.77
N ILE A 363 5.94 17.51 1.10
CA ILE A 363 6.28 16.35 0.27
C ILE A 363 6.10 15.07 1.09
N SER A 364 5.23 14.19 0.60
CA SER A 364 5.13 12.80 1.03
C SER A 364 5.77 11.90 -0.03
N LEU A 365 6.66 10.99 0.35
CA LEU A 365 7.05 9.87 -0.51
C LEU A 365 6.16 8.67 -0.21
N ASN A 366 5.33 8.29 -1.17
CA ASN A 366 4.52 7.08 -1.13
C ASN A 366 5.38 5.90 -1.56
N TYR A 367 6.10 5.36 -0.59
CA TYR A 367 7.10 4.33 -0.82
C TYR A 367 6.48 2.95 -0.60
N PHE A 368 6.51 2.12 -1.64
CA PHE A 368 5.93 0.79 -1.58
C PHE A 368 6.83 -0.14 -0.78
N ILE A 369 6.36 -0.51 0.40
CA ILE A 369 7.04 -1.37 1.33
C ILE A 369 6.89 -2.82 0.89
N PHE A 370 8.04 -3.45 0.72
CA PHE A 370 8.19 -4.85 0.37
C PHE A 370 9.29 -5.46 1.25
N PRO A 371 8.92 -6.17 2.33
CA PRO A 371 9.85 -6.97 3.13
C PRO A 371 10.80 -7.82 2.26
N GLY A 372 12.09 -7.65 2.49
CA GLY A 372 13.19 -8.26 1.75
C GLY A 372 13.74 -7.45 0.57
N PHE A 373 13.07 -6.38 0.15
CA PHE A 373 13.58 -5.47 -0.88
C PHE A 373 13.77 -4.06 -0.32
N THR A 374 12.76 -3.52 0.38
CA THR A 374 12.82 -2.16 0.96
C THR A 374 13.90 -2.03 2.03
N ASP A 375 14.12 -3.10 2.79
CA ASP A 375 15.09 -3.25 3.88
C ASP A 375 16.37 -3.99 3.43
N ASP A 376 16.56 -4.15 2.12
CA ASP A 376 17.84 -4.56 1.55
C ASP A 376 18.89 -3.43 1.73
N PRO A 377 20.16 -3.74 2.01
CA PRO A 377 21.20 -2.73 2.20
C PRO A 377 21.39 -1.75 1.02
N GLU A 378 21.33 -2.21 -0.23
CA GLU A 378 21.50 -1.35 -1.40
C GLU A 378 20.32 -0.40 -1.58
N GLU A 379 19.11 -0.94 -1.45
CA GLU A 379 17.88 -0.15 -1.55
C GLU A 379 17.80 0.87 -0.40
N THR A 380 18.18 0.47 0.81
CA THR A 380 18.26 1.36 1.98
C THR A 380 19.24 2.51 1.76
N ALA A 381 20.43 2.22 1.21
CA ALA A 381 21.43 3.24 0.90
C ALA A 381 20.92 4.23 -0.16
N ALA A 382 20.32 3.73 -1.25
CA ALA A 382 19.72 4.56 -2.29
C ALA A 382 18.56 5.42 -1.75
N PHE A 383 17.72 4.85 -0.89
CA PHE A 383 16.61 5.56 -0.26
C PHE A 383 17.09 6.70 0.66
N LEU A 384 18.14 6.47 1.46
CA LEU A 384 18.75 7.49 2.29
C LEU A 384 19.33 8.65 1.45
N ASP A 385 20.02 8.35 0.34
CA ASP A 385 20.51 9.38 -0.59
C ASP A 385 19.35 10.22 -1.17
N LEU A 386 18.32 9.54 -1.68
CA LEU A 386 17.13 10.18 -2.22
C LEU A 386 16.46 11.11 -1.20
N CYS A 387 16.30 10.63 0.04
CA CYS A 387 15.73 11.43 1.12
C CYS A 387 16.61 12.63 1.49
N ARG A 388 17.94 12.52 1.46
CA ARG A 388 18.83 13.67 1.69
C ARG A 388 18.71 14.73 0.58
N ARG A 389 18.47 14.31 -0.65
CA ARG A 389 18.30 15.19 -1.81
C ARG A 389 16.94 15.91 -1.81
N ILE A 390 15.84 15.17 -1.75
CA ILE A 390 14.46 15.72 -1.81
C ILE A 390 14.04 16.33 -0.47
N ARG A 391 14.59 15.82 0.63
CA ARG A 391 14.24 16.16 2.02
C ARG A 391 12.74 16.01 2.28
N PRO A 392 12.08 14.87 2.01
CA PRO A 392 10.64 14.74 2.19
C PRO A 392 10.20 14.99 3.64
N ASN A 393 8.94 15.36 3.84
CA ASN A 393 8.36 15.59 5.17
C ASN A 393 7.85 14.29 5.80
N LEU A 394 7.37 13.37 4.96
CA LEU A 394 6.69 12.15 5.36
C LEU A 394 7.02 11.00 4.40
N ILE A 395 7.26 9.82 4.94
CA ILE A 395 7.25 8.57 4.19
C ILE A 395 5.90 7.91 4.45
N GLN A 396 5.05 7.90 3.41
CA GLN A 396 3.83 7.11 3.42
C GLN A 396 4.17 5.67 3.09
N MET A 397 4.15 4.82 4.13
CA MET A 397 4.53 3.42 4.05
C MET A 397 3.35 2.58 3.58
N ARG A 398 3.17 2.46 2.26
CA ARG A 398 2.11 1.60 1.69
C ARG A 398 2.64 0.21 1.46
N ASN A 399 1.82 -0.79 1.75
CA ASN A 399 2.13 -2.15 1.31
C ASN A 399 2.11 -2.20 -0.22
N LEU A 400 3.09 -2.88 -0.82
CA LEU A 400 3.01 -3.20 -2.23
C LEU A 400 1.86 -4.18 -2.46
N ASN A 401 0.88 -3.79 -3.28
CA ASN A 401 -0.25 -4.62 -3.64
C ASN A 401 0.02 -5.39 -4.94
N MET A 402 0.74 -6.51 -4.85
CA MET A 402 1.19 -7.28 -6.01
C MET A 402 1.58 -8.70 -5.59
N ASP A 403 1.50 -9.67 -6.51
CA ASP A 403 2.09 -11.01 -6.30
C ASP A 403 3.58 -10.88 -5.93
N PRO A 404 4.01 -11.38 -4.74
CA PRO A 404 5.38 -11.22 -4.29
C PRO A 404 6.43 -11.86 -5.21
N ASP A 405 6.09 -12.97 -5.89
CA ASP A 405 7.01 -13.61 -6.85
C ASP A 405 7.16 -12.78 -8.12
N LEU A 406 6.05 -12.21 -8.60
CA LEU A 406 6.09 -11.33 -9.77
C LEU A 406 6.91 -10.06 -9.48
N TYR A 407 6.71 -9.43 -8.32
CA TYR A 407 7.51 -8.26 -7.97
C TYR A 407 8.99 -8.59 -7.84
N ALA A 408 9.33 -9.68 -7.15
CA ALA A 408 10.72 -10.12 -6.99
C ALA A 408 11.40 -10.36 -8.34
N SER A 409 10.68 -10.95 -9.30
CA SER A 409 11.15 -11.11 -10.69
C SER A 409 11.35 -9.76 -11.39
N VAL A 410 10.37 -8.85 -11.32
CA VAL A 410 10.40 -7.54 -11.98
C VAL A 410 11.58 -6.68 -11.52
N VAL A 411 11.88 -6.69 -10.22
CA VAL A 411 12.99 -5.89 -9.68
C VAL A 411 14.31 -6.65 -9.69
N GLU A 412 14.35 -7.87 -10.23
CA GLU A 412 15.52 -8.73 -10.32
C GLU A 412 16.17 -8.97 -8.95
N MET A 413 15.37 -9.40 -7.97
CA MET A 413 15.89 -9.73 -6.64
C MET A 413 16.93 -10.85 -6.73
N ARG A 414 18.05 -10.66 -6.03
CA ARG A 414 19.15 -11.63 -5.99
C ARG A 414 18.71 -12.90 -5.27
N THR A 415 19.14 -14.03 -5.80
CA THR A 415 19.02 -15.36 -5.18
C THR A 415 20.27 -15.64 -4.33
N GLY A 416 20.10 -16.07 -3.09
CA GLY A 416 21.21 -16.39 -2.17
C GLY A 416 21.61 -15.24 -1.23
N ILE A 417 22.15 -15.59 -0.06
CA ILE A 417 22.60 -14.65 0.97
C ILE A 417 24.08 -14.36 0.74
N ASP A 418 24.42 -13.55 -0.27
CA ASP A 418 25.82 -13.16 -0.55
C ASP A 418 26.25 -11.87 0.20
N THR A 419 27.56 -11.58 0.12
CA THR A 419 28.40 -10.74 1.01
C THR A 419 27.95 -9.31 1.34
N ASP A 420 26.98 -8.74 0.63
CA ASP A 420 26.50 -7.36 0.83
C ASP A 420 25.47 -7.23 1.98
N GLY A 421 25.06 -8.37 2.56
CA GLY A 421 24.23 -8.45 3.76
C GLY A 421 22.77 -8.81 3.46
N ALA A 422 22.16 -9.58 4.36
CA ALA A 422 20.74 -9.93 4.28
C ALA A 422 19.81 -8.73 4.57
N PRO A 423 18.54 -8.76 4.13
CA PRO A 423 17.55 -7.76 4.52
C PRO A 423 17.49 -7.60 6.04
N ILE A 424 17.50 -6.36 6.52
CA ILE A 424 17.66 -6.08 7.96
C ILE A 424 16.36 -6.22 8.76
N GLY A 425 15.21 -6.35 8.08
CA GLY A 425 13.86 -6.33 8.65
C GLY A 425 13.26 -4.93 8.63
N ILE A 426 11.98 -4.81 8.23
CA ILE A 426 11.27 -3.51 8.10
C ILE A 426 11.32 -2.68 9.40
N ARG A 427 11.16 -3.28 10.58
CA ARG A 427 11.22 -2.53 11.85
C ARG A 427 12.61 -1.94 12.12
N ARG A 428 13.67 -2.71 11.83
CA ARG A 428 15.05 -2.23 11.98
C ARG A 428 15.38 -1.20 10.91
N TRP A 429 14.86 -1.36 9.70
CA TRP A 429 14.93 -0.35 8.66
C TRP A 429 14.29 0.97 9.11
N MET A 430 13.06 0.95 9.64
CA MET A 430 12.42 2.15 10.19
C MET A 430 13.28 2.82 11.27
N ALA A 431 13.80 2.05 12.22
CA ALA A 431 14.68 2.57 13.28
C ALA A 431 15.97 3.19 12.71
N LYS A 432 16.57 2.56 11.69
CA LYS A 432 17.75 3.07 10.99
C LYS A 432 17.44 4.39 10.28
N ILE A 433 16.35 4.46 9.51
CA ILE A 433 15.94 5.68 8.83
C ILE A 433 15.68 6.82 9.83
N GLN A 434 14.98 6.55 10.95
CA GLN A 434 14.74 7.56 11.99
C GLN A 434 16.05 8.05 12.63
N LYS A 435 17.03 7.16 12.84
CA LYS A 435 18.34 7.52 13.38
C LYS A 435 19.14 8.39 12.41
N GLU A 436 19.14 8.05 11.13
CA GLU A 436 19.88 8.75 10.08
C GLU A 436 19.22 10.07 9.64
N LEU A 437 17.89 10.14 9.75
CA LEU A 437 17.06 11.28 9.34
C LEU A 437 16.02 11.63 10.43
N PRO A 438 16.43 12.19 11.59
CA PRO A 438 15.55 12.37 12.74
C PRO A 438 14.30 13.24 12.52
N GLY A 439 14.30 14.13 11.53
CA GLY A 439 13.15 14.97 11.17
C GLY A 439 12.18 14.33 10.18
N LEU A 440 12.50 13.15 9.64
CA LEU A 440 11.63 12.42 8.72
C LEU A 440 10.59 11.64 9.50
N ARG A 441 9.33 11.75 9.10
CA ARG A 441 8.21 11.04 9.72
C ARG A 441 7.77 9.84 8.90
N PHE A 442 7.17 8.86 9.57
CA PHE A 442 6.40 7.80 8.95
C PHE A 442 4.91 8.05 9.13
N GLY A 443 4.11 7.62 8.16
CA GLY A 443 2.66 7.68 8.24
C GLY A 443 2.01 6.90 7.11
N TYR A 444 0.70 7.06 6.97
CA TYR A 444 -0.09 6.34 5.99
C TYR A 444 -0.99 7.29 5.20
N PHE A 445 -1.53 8.35 5.80
CA PHE A 445 -2.50 9.23 5.12
C PHE A 445 -1.91 10.57 4.69
N ASN A 446 -2.64 11.27 3.80
CA ASN A 446 -2.30 12.65 3.44
C ASN A 446 -2.62 13.56 4.64
N PRO A 447 -1.62 14.23 5.22
CA PRO A 447 -1.82 14.95 6.47
C PRO A 447 -2.52 16.29 6.23
N PRO A 448 -3.48 16.65 7.08
CA PRO A 448 -4.10 17.96 7.08
C PRO A 448 -3.08 18.98 7.60
N ARG A 449 -3.30 20.27 7.33
CA ARG A 449 -2.33 21.34 7.59
C ARG A 449 -1.94 21.41 9.07
N GLU A 450 -2.89 21.12 9.94
CA GLU A 450 -2.78 21.11 11.40
C GLU A 450 -1.75 20.09 11.91
N LYS A 451 -1.46 19.04 11.14
CA LYS A 451 -0.46 18.02 11.50
C LYS A 451 0.94 18.31 10.96
N TRP A 452 1.15 19.41 10.23
CA TRP A 452 2.42 19.62 9.55
C TRP A 452 3.58 19.98 10.50
N GLY A 453 3.28 20.64 11.62
CA GLY A 453 4.26 21.04 12.64
C GLY A 453 4.37 20.09 13.84
N LEU A 454 3.64 18.97 13.85
CA LEU A 454 3.67 17.95 14.91
C LEU A 454 4.76 16.89 14.71
#